data_AF-A0A0B8NL58-F1
#
_entry.id   AF-A0A0B8NL58-F1
#
_cell.length_a   1.000
_cell.length_b   1.000
_cell.length_c   1.000
_cell.angle_alpha   90.00
_cell.angle_beta   90.00
_cell.angle_gamma   90.00
#
_symmetry.space_group_name_H-M   'P 1'
#
loop_
_entity.id
_entity.type
_entity.pdbx_description
1 polymer ?
#
loop_
_entity_poly.entity_id
_entity_poly.type
_entity_poly.pdbx_seq_one_letter_code
_entity_poly.pdbx_strand_id
1 'polypeptide(L)'
;MKKILVSLLALVSVNVWANAQDVLVERLAKTDGFSANFEQTVVSPDDEVVMEGTGKVEIARPSLFRWTSETPDENILVSDGETLWYYTPFVEQVSIYWQKQATEQTPFVLLTRNKASDWDKYSVVQNGDRFTLTPTDVNSTQASSS
;
A
#
# COMPACT_ATOMS: atom_id res chain seq x y z
N MET A 1 11.42 -62.50 26.10
CA MET A 1 12.03 -61.15 26.05
C MET A 1 12.24 -60.76 24.58
N LYS A 2 11.31 -60.02 23.98
CA LYS A 2 11.41 -59.56 22.59
C LYS A 2 11.27 -58.04 22.62
N LYS A 3 12.34 -57.33 22.26
CA LYS A 3 12.47 -55.89 22.42
C LYS A 3 11.56 -55.18 21.41
N ILE A 4 10.75 -54.30 21.95
CA ILE A 4 9.86 -53.36 21.28
C ILE A 4 10.72 -52.35 20.52
N LEU A 5 10.40 -52.08 19.25
CA LEU A 5 10.81 -50.84 18.59
C LEU A 5 9.67 -50.40 17.67
N VAL A 6 8.63 -49.83 18.28
CA VAL A 6 7.59 -49.10 17.55
C VAL A 6 8.15 -47.71 17.27
N SER A 7 8.54 -47.48 16.01
CA SER A 7 9.02 -46.21 15.51
C SER A 7 7.84 -45.24 15.42
N LEU A 8 7.68 -44.40 16.44
CA LEU A 8 6.65 -43.37 16.51
C LEU A 8 7.11 -42.16 15.68
N LEU A 9 6.73 -42.15 14.39
CA LEU A 9 6.94 -41.01 13.50
C LEU A 9 5.88 -39.95 13.85
N ALA A 10 6.15 -39.12 14.85
CA ALA A 10 5.31 -37.99 15.20
C ALA A 10 5.45 -36.91 14.10
N LEU A 11 4.46 -36.84 13.21
CA LEU A 11 4.22 -35.65 12.39
C LEU A 11 3.84 -34.50 13.33
N VAL A 12 4.85 -33.73 13.75
CA VAL A 12 4.62 -32.44 14.40
C VAL A 12 4.23 -31.46 13.30
N SER A 13 2.93 -31.34 13.06
CA SER A 13 2.39 -30.26 12.23
C SER A 13 2.64 -28.94 12.95
N VAL A 14 3.73 -28.26 12.58
CA VAL A 14 3.93 -26.86 12.94
C VAL A 14 2.84 -26.06 12.23
N ASN A 15 1.82 -25.66 12.98
CA ASN A 15 0.88 -24.64 12.53
C ASN A 15 1.65 -23.31 12.49
N VAL A 16 2.21 -22.96 11.33
CA VAL A 16 2.65 -21.60 11.07
C VAL A 16 1.37 -20.76 11.00
N TRP A 17 1.17 -19.90 11.99
CA TRP A 17 0.17 -18.85 11.91
C TRP A 17 0.62 -17.88 10.84
N ALA A 18 -0.12 -17.76 9.75
CA ALA A 18 0.18 -16.76 8.72
C ALA A 18 0.15 -15.38 9.38
N ASN A 19 1.26 -14.65 9.28
CA ASN A 19 1.33 -13.27 9.76
C ASN A 19 0.37 -12.43 8.89
N ALA A 20 -0.37 -11.48 9.48
CA ALA A 20 -1.27 -10.59 8.75
C ALA A 20 -0.57 -9.88 7.58
N GLN A 21 0.73 -9.56 7.75
CA GLN A 21 1.59 -9.05 6.71
C GLN A 21 1.73 -10.03 5.53
N ASP A 22 1.97 -11.31 5.78
CA ASP A 22 2.12 -12.33 4.74
C ASP A 22 0.82 -12.47 3.94
N VAL A 23 -0.33 -12.48 4.63
CA VAL A 23 -1.64 -12.56 3.99
C VAL A 23 -1.89 -11.35 3.09
N LEU A 24 -1.52 -10.14 3.54
CA LEU A 24 -1.65 -8.92 2.73
C LEU A 24 -0.77 -8.99 1.47
N VAL A 25 0.51 -9.34 1.63
CA VAL A 25 1.48 -9.45 0.53
C VAL A 25 1.03 -10.50 -0.49
N GLU A 26 0.58 -11.67 -0.03
CA GLU A 26 0.08 -12.75 -0.88
C GLU A 26 -1.15 -12.28 -1.67
N ARG A 27 -2.09 -11.59 -1.04
CA ARG A 27 -3.28 -11.06 -1.72
C ARG A 27 -2.93 -10.01 -2.77
N LEU A 28 -2.03 -9.07 -2.45
CA LEU A 28 -1.58 -8.06 -3.40
C LEU A 28 -0.82 -8.69 -4.58
N ALA A 29 -0.12 -9.80 -4.37
CA ALA A 29 0.59 -10.54 -5.41
C ALA A 29 -0.32 -11.32 -6.38
N LYS A 30 -1.63 -11.45 -6.11
CA LYS A 30 -2.57 -12.16 -6.99
C LYS A 30 -2.90 -11.40 -8.28
N THR A 31 -2.51 -10.14 -8.39
CA THR A 31 -2.71 -9.35 -9.61
C THR A 31 -1.44 -8.57 -9.94
N ASP A 32 -1.13 -8.46 -11.23
CA ASP A 32 0.00 -7.65 -11.70
C ASP A 32 -0.39 -6.17 -11.87
N GLY A 33 -1.68 -5.84 -11.74
CA GLY A 33 -2.17 -4.48 -11.93
C GLY A 33 -3.69 -4.40 -11.89
N PHE A 34 -4.22 -3.19 -11.94
CA PHE A 34 -5.64 -2.95 -12.12
C PHE A 34 -5.90 -1.53 -12.62
N SER A 35 -7.12 -1.32 -13.11
CA SER A 35 -7.68 0.01 -13.33
C SER A 35 -8.98 0.12 -12.54
N ALA A 36 -9.21 1.24 -11.90
CA ALA A 36 -10.44 1.51 -11.17
C ALA A 36 -10.76 3.01 -11.17
N ASN A 37 -12.03 3.35 -11.05
CA ASN A 37 -12.45 4.69 -10.69
C ASN A 37 -12.47 4.79 -9.15
N PHE A 38 -12.19 5.97 -8.61
CA PHE A 38 -12.22 6.23 -7.17
C PHE A 38 -13.08 7.45 -6.84
N GLU A 39 -13.57 7.45 -5.61
CA GLU A 39 -14.16 8.59 -4.91
C GLU A 39 -13.32 8.80 -3.65
N GLN A 40 -12.88 10.04 -3.42
CA GLN A 40 -12.09 10.45 -2.26
C GLN A 40 -12.91 11.40 -1.40
N THR A 41 -12.94 11.13 -0.10
CA THR A 41 -13.49 12.03 0.91
C THR A 41 -12.43 12.27 1.97
N VAL A 42 -12.08 13.53 2.20
CA VAL A 42 -11.16 13.94 3.28
C VAL A 42 -12.01 14.51 4.41
N VAL A 43 -11.78 14.00 5.62
CA VAL A 43 -12.55 14.34 6.82
C VAL A 43 -11.61 14.92 7.87
N SER A 44 -12.02 15.99 8.54
CA SER A 44 -11.29 16.62 9.64
C SER A 44 -11.34 15.76 10.92
N PRO A 45 -10.52 16.06 11.95
CA PRO A 45 -10.63 15.41 13.26
C PRO A 45 -11.98 15.60 13.96
N ASP A 46 -12.76 16.61 13.55
CA ASP A 46 -14.09 16.93 14.08
C ASP A 46 -15.22 16.27 13.25
N ASP A 47 -14.89 15.27 12.41
CA ASP A 47 -15.81 14.54 11.52
C ASP A 47 -16.48 15.38 10.41
N GLU A 48 -15.89 16.53 10.06
CA GLU A 48 -16.38 17.38 8.96
C GLU A 48 -15.72 17.02 7.62
N VAL A 49 -16.52 16.92 6.54
CA VAL A 49 -15.99 16.72 5.19
C VAL A 49 -15.33 18.02 4.70
N VAL A 50 -14.01 17.98 4.50
CA VAL A 50 -13.23 19.15 4.05
C VAL A 50 -12.95 19.15 2.56
N MET A 51 -12.98 17.99 1.91
CA MET A 51 -12.75 17.85 0.48
C MET A 51 -13.38 16.55 -0.04
N GLU A 52 -13.95 16.63 -1.23
CA GLU A 52 -14.39 15.47 -2.00
C GLU A 52 -13.75 15.52 -3.38
N GLY A 53 -13.52 14.36 -4.00
CA GLY A 53 -12.96 14.30 -5.34
C GLY A 53 -13.19 12.95 -6.00
N THR A 54 -13.08 12.92 -7.31
CA THR A 54 -13.22 11.71 -8.13
C THR A 54 -12.03 11.55 -9.04
N GLY A 55 -11.84 10.33 -9.54
CA GLY A 55 -10.88 10.12 -10.60
C GLY A 55 -10.66 8.67 -10.96
N LYS A 56 -9.52 8.42 -11.59
CA LYS A 56 -9.11 7.10 -12.09
C LYS A 56 -7.72 6.74 -11.62
N VAL A 57 -7.56 5.49 -11.19
CA VAL A 57 -6.28 4.89 -10.84
C VAL A 57 -5.98 3.73 -11.77
N GLU A 58 -4.74 3.68 -12.25
CA GLU A 58 -4.19 2.62 -13.08
C GLU A 58 -2.86 2.20 -12.47
N ILE A 59 -2.71 0.90 -12.19
CA ILE A 59 -1.52 0.33 -11.55
C ILE A 59 -1.01 -0.81 -12.41
N ALA A 60 0.31 -0.84 -12.63
CA ALA A 60 1.03 -2.00 -13.13
C ALA A 60 2.28 -2.23 -12.26
N ARG A 61 2.43 -3.44 -11.73
CA ARG A 61 3.54 -3.78 -10.84
C ARG A 61 4.76 -4.22 -11.65
N PRO A 62 5.98 -3.96 -11.14
CA PRO A 62 6.26 -3.16 -9.95
C PRO A 62 6.23 -1.65 -10.23
N SER A 63 5.70 -0.88 -9.29
CA SER A 63 5.92 0.58 -9.18
C SER A 63 5.40 1.49 -10.31
N LEU A 64 4.74 0.98 -11.36
CA LEU A 64 4.13 1.81 -12.39
C LEU A 64 2.72 2.17 -11.95
N PHE A 65 2.39 3.45 -12.04
CA PHE A 65 1.01 3.87 -11.83
C PHE A 65 0.71 5.19 -12.52
N ARG A 66 -0.57 5.41 -12.77
CA ARG A 66 -1.16 6.69 -13.16
C ARG A 66 -2.38 6.93 -12.28
N TRP A 67 -2.36 8.04 -11.59
CA TRP A 67 -3.47 8.55 -10.79
C TRP A 67 -3.93 9.85 -11.43
N THR A 68 -5.17 9.86 -11.89
CA THR A 68 -5.80 11.04 -12.51
C THR A 68 -6.92 11.47 -11.59
N SER A 69 -6.74 12.60 -10.91
CA SER A 69 -7.83 13.29 -10.22
C SER A 69 -8.58 14.12 -11.25
N GLU A 70 -9.91 13.97 -11.30
CA GLU A 70 -10.78 14.64 -12.27
C GLU A 70 -11.57 15.78 -11.62
N THR A 71 -11.96 15.62 -10.35
CA THR A 71 -12.70 16.64 -9.58
C THR A 71 -12.10 16.81 -8.17
N PRO A 72 -12.16 18.02 -7.59
CA PRO A 72 -12.68 19.27 -8.16
C PRO A 72 -11.71 19.90 -9.16
N ASP A 73 -10.41 19.63 -9.00
CA ASP A 73 -9.34 20.12 -9.86
C ASP A 73 -8.61 18.95 -10.50
N GLU A 74 -8.32 19.09 -11.80
CA GLU A 74 -7.60 18.07 -12.54
C GLU A 74 -6.12 18.06 -12.13
N ASN A 75 -5.62 16.89 -11.72
CA ASN A 75 -4.21 16.66 -11.41
C ASN A 75 -3.80 15.26 -11.84
N ILE A 76 -2.58 15.11 -12.34
CA ILE A 76 -2.06 13.81 -12.80
C ILE A 76 -0.78 13.47 -12.05
N LEU A 77 -0.79 12.34 -11.35
CA LEU A 77 0.38 11.76 -10.71
C LEU A 77 0.77 10.47 -11.43
N VAL A 78 1.96 10.44 -12.04
CA VAL A 78 2.45 9.30 -12.83
C VAL A 78 3.78 8.82 -12.28
N SER A 79 3.99 7.50 -12.21
CA SER A 79 5.31 6.92 -11.99
C SER A 79 5.66 5.89 -13.06
N ASP A 80 6.91 5.94 -13.52
CA ASP A 80 7.53 4.99 -14.45
C ASP A 80 8.39 3.94 -13.72
N GLY A 81 8.34 3.91 -12.38
CA GLY A 81 9.17 3.03 -11.56
C GLY A 81 10.46 3.65 -11.04
N GLU A 82 10.88 4.80 -11.56
CA GLU A 82 12.10 5.51 -11.12
C GLU A 82 11.83 6.96 -10.73
N THR A 83 10.95 7.60 -11.48
CA THR A 83 10.57 9.01 -11.37
C THR A 83 9.08 9.12 -11.08
N LEU A 84 8.72 10.18 -10.36
CA LEU A 84 7.35 10.57 -10.10
C LEU A 84 7.12 11.95 -10.71
N TRP A 85 6.11 12.06 -11.57
CA TRP A 85 5.67 13.32 -12.16
C TRP A 85 4.33 13.70 -11.58
N TYR A 86 4.24 14.92 -11.08
CA TYR A 86 3.00 15.56 -10.68
C TYR A 86 2.73 16.72 -11.64
N TYR A 87 1.69 16.58 -12.44
CA TYR A 87 1.26 17.56 -13.42
C TYR A 87 -0.05 18.21 -12.97
N THR A 88 -0.04 19.54 -12.91
CA THR A 88 -1.22 20.36 -12.62
C THR A 88 -1.56 21.18 -13.88
N PRO A 89 -2.50 20.70 -14.73
CA PRO A 89 -2.92 21.36 -15.95
C PRO A 89 -3.29 22.84 -15.78
N PHE A 90 -4.01 23.18 -14.71
CA PHE A 90 -4.53 24.53 -14.48
C PHE A 90 -3.45 25.62 -14.48
N VAL A 91 -2.26 25.31 -13.96
CA VAL A 91 -1.10 26.22 -13.94
C VAL A 91 0.01 25.80 -14.89
N GLU A 92 -0.26 24.82 -15.76
CA GLU A 92 0.70 24.25 -16.72
C GLU A 92 2.03 23.81 -16.09
N GLN A 93 1.99 23.33 -14.85
CA GLN A 93 3.19 23.02 -14.07
C GLN A 93 3.43 21.52 -13.96
N VAL A 94 4.70 21.12 -14.07
CA VAL A 94 5.17 19.77 -13.72
C VAL A 94 6.19 19.82 -12.58
N SER A 95 5.97 19.01 -11.56
CA SER A 95 6.93 18.75 -10.48
C SER A 95 7.46 17.32 -10.63
N ILE A 96 8.78 17.15 -10.51
CA ILE A 96 9.47 15.88 -10.74
C ILE A 96 10.22 15.48 -9.48
N TYR A 97 9.98 14.26 -9.00
CA TYR A 97 10.61 13.71 -7.81
C TYR A 97 11.26 12.36 -8.14
N TRP A 98 12.36 12.07 -7.46
CA TRP A 98 12.89 10.70 -7.45
C TRP A 98 11.95 9.81 -6.64
N GLN A 99 11.61 8.62 -7.16
CA GLN A 99 10.63 7.74 -6.50
C GLN A 99 11.00 7.39 -5.05
N LYS A 100 12.30 7.33 -4.72
CA LYS A 100 12.78 7.11 -3.35
C LYS A 100 12.32 8.20 -2.37
N GLN A 101 12.25 9.45 -2.81
CA GLN A 101 11.76 10.57 -2.00
C GLN A 101 10.23 10.55 -1.92
N ALA A 102 9.57 10.18 -3.01
CA ALA A 102 8.11 10.11 -3.07
C ALA A 102 7.50 9.03 -2.17
N THR A 103 8.17 7.89 -1.99
CA THR A 103 7.72 6.81 -1.08
C THR A 103 7.59 7.26 0.36
N GLU A 104 8.28 8.33 0.75
CA GLU A 104 8.19 8.87 2.11
C GLU A 104 6.92 9.72 2.29
N GLN A 105 6.32 10.23 1.20
CA GLN A 105 5.24 11.21 1.23
C GLN A 105 3.87 10.64 0.88
N THR A 106 3.81 9.46 0.24
CA THR A 106 2.56 8.92 -0.32
C THR A 106 2.38 7.44 0.04
N PRO A 107 1.53 7.11 1.05
CA PRO A 107 1.30 5.73 1.49
C PRO A 107 0.86 4.78 0.36
N PHE A 108 0.19 5.32 -0.68
CA PHE A 108 -0.24 4.58 -1.86
C PHE A 108 0.91 3.88 -2.61
N VAL A 109 2.13 4.44 -2.60
CA VAL A 109 3.27 3.83 -3.31
C VAL A 109 3.69 2.49 -2.69
N LEU A 110 3.36 2.22 -1.43
CA LEU A 110 3.57 0.92 -0.81
C LEU A 110 2.76 -0.18 -1.53
N LEU A 111 1.54 0.13 -1.96
CA LEU A 111 0.61 -0.81 -2.61
C LEU A 111 1.04 -1.16 -4.05
N THR A 112 1.79 -0.27 -4.72
CA THR A 112 2.28 -0.46 -6.09
C THR A 112 3.63 -1.21 -6.13
N ARG A 113 4.43 -1.12 -5.06
CA ARG A 113 5.73 -1.80 -4.93
C ARG A 113 5.61 -3.24 -4.45
N ASN A 114 4.75 -3.50 -3.46
CA ASN A 114 4.59 -4.78 -2.78
C ASN A 114 5.94 -5.46 -2.41
N LYS A 115 6.92 -4.70 -1.93
CA LYS A 115 8.22 -5.25 -1.50
C LYS A 115 8.17 -5.62 -0.02
N ALA A 116 8.59 -6.84 0.31
CA ALA A 116 8.63 -7.35 1.69
C ALA A 116 9.24 -6.35 2.69
N SER A 117 10.40 -5.76 2.34
CA SER A 117 11.13 -4.80 3.17
C SER A 117 10.38 -3.49 3.46
N ASP A 118 9.42 -3.11 2.60
CA ASP A 118 8.63 -1.89 2.82
C ASP A 118 7.62 -2.12 3.96
N TRP A 119 7.16 -3.36 4.16
CA TRP A 119 6.19 -3.73 5.19
C TRP A 119 6.79 -3.89 6.59
N ASP A 120 8.09 -4.17 6.69
CA ASP A 120 8.80 -4.31 7.98
C ASP A 120 8.79 -3.02 8.82
N LYS A 121 8.46 -1.88 8.19
CA LYS A 121 8.29 -0.57 8.84
C LYS A 121 6.93 -0.38 9.49
N TYR A 122 6.03 -1.36 9.39
CA TYR A 122 4.66 -1.28 9.88
C TYR A 122 4.30 -2.52 10.69
N SER A 123 3.58 -2.30 11.78
CA SER A 123 2.79 -3.33 12.43
C SER A 123 1.49 -3.50 11.64
N VAL A 124 1.24 -4.71 11.13
CA VAL A 124 0.06 -5.02 10.32
C VAL A 124 -0.94 -5.82 11.16
N VAL A 125 -2.16 -5.30 11.29
CA VAL A 125 -3.27 -6.00 11.96
C VAL A 125 -4.38 -6.28 10.95
N GLN A 126 -4.87 -7.52 10.92
CA GLN A 126 -5.93 -7.95 10.01
C GLN A 126 -7.25 -8.16 10.77
N ASN A 127 -8.35 -7.65 10.19
CA ASN A 127 -9.72 -7.98 10.58
C ASN A 127 -10.56 -8.26 9.32
N GLY A 128 -10.78 -9.55 9.03
CA GLY A 128 -11.39 -9.99 7.77
C GLY A 128 -10.53 -9.57 6.57
N ASP A 129 -11.09 -8.73 5.70
CA ASP A 129 -10.37 -8.18 4.53
C ASP A 129 -9.80 -6.77 4.78
N ARG A 130 -9.93 -6.25 6.01
CA ARG A 130 -9.33 -4.98 6.42
C ARG A 130 -7.96 -5.21 7.01
N PHE A 131 -6.98 -4.47 6.51
CA PHE A 131 -5.62 -4.42 7.03
C PHE A 131 -5.32 -3.02 7.54
N THR A 132 -4.94 -2.91 8.81
CA THR A 132 -4.50 -1.66 9.42
C THR A 132 -2.99 -1.69 9.55
N LEU A 133 -2.33 -0.66 8.99
CA LEU A 133 -0.89 -0.47 9.07
C LEU A 133 -0.59 0.64 10.07
N THR A 134 0.19 0.32 11.10
CA THR A 134 0.70 1.31 12.06
C THR A 134 2.22 1.39 11.93
N PRO A 135 2.79 2.55 11.58
CA PRO A 135 4.24 2.70 11.52
C PRO A 135 4.91 2.30 12.83
N THR A 136 6.03 1.58 12.76
CA THR A 136 6.81 1.18 13.94
C THR A 136 7.76 2.28 14.41
N ASP A 137 8.09 3.23 13.54
CA ASP A 137 8.88 4.41 13.87
C ASP A 137 7.96 5.61 14.16
N VAL A 138 8.09 6.14 15.39
CA VAL A 138 7.34 7.31 15.90
C VAL A 138 7.66 8.61 15.16
N ASN A 139 8.75 8.68 14.39
CA ASN A 139 9.09 9.85 13.57
C ASN A 139 8.61 9.74 12.11
N SER A 140 7.82 8.72 11.76
CA SER A 140 7.27 8.60 10.41
C SER A 140 6.21 9.68 10.16
N THR A 141 6.57 10.70 9.39
CA THR A 141 5.71 11.83 9.00
C THR A 141 4.57 11.48 8.04
N GLN A 142 4.30 10.18 7.82
CA GLN A 142 3.30 9.72 6.86
C GLN A 142 1.85 9.90 7.31
N ALA A 143 1.63 10.27 8.58
CA ALA A 143 0.30 10.59 9.13
C ALA A 143 0.07 12.10 9.35
N SER A 144 1.01 12.97 8.98
CA SER A 144 0.89 14.42 9.17
C SER A 144 0.64 15.14 7.84
N SER A 145 -0.54 14.94 7.28
CA SER A 145 -1.23 16.06 6.63
C SER A 145 -2.36 16.44 7.57
N SER A 146 -2.01 17.39 8.43
CA SER A 146 -2.90 18.19 9.31
C SER A 146 -4.10 18.74 8.58
#